data_AF-A0A1Q6SJX1-F1
#
_entry.id   AF-A0A1Q6SJX1-F1
#
_cell.length_a   1.000
_cell.length_b   1.000
_cell.length_c   1.000
_cell.angle_alpha   90.00
_cell.angle_beta   90.00
_cell.angle_gamma   90.00
#
_symmetry.space_group_name_H-M   'P 1'
#
loop_
_entity.id
_entity.type
_entity.pdbx_description
1 polymer ?
#
loop_
_entity_poly.entity_id
_entity_poly.type
_entity_poly.pdbx_seq_one_letter_code
_entity_poly.pdbx_strand_id
1 'polypeptide(L)'
;MHEVIKVYGKTILQAIILVGVMWLVFRGVTDENGNKGIVEIVSGHMDRQTENPADFETFYEESQKAPPHFETAITGYLKIGTYQMTDIIKAWDYAENELQIQLMKVISPDGTVLENKLDFQMPGVYEVSVMTEDHDNRVRYAVVNIPVNE
;
A
#
# COMPACT_ATOMS: atom_id res chain seq x y z
N MET A 1 -16.64 53.49 37.29
CA MET A 1 -17.80 52.57 37.23
C MET A 1 -18.67 52.74 35.99
N HIS A 2 -18.77 53.93 35.37
CA HIS A 2 -19.64 54.16 34.21
C HIS A 2 -19.14 53.54 32.89
N GLU A 3 -17.82 53.51 32.66
CA GLU A 3 -17.24 52.90 31.46
C GLU A 3 -17.31 51.36 31.46
N VAL A 4 -17.21 50.75 32.64
CA VAL A 4 -17.36 49.29 32.83
C VAL A 4 -18.77 48.86 32.39
N ILE A 5 -19.83 49.57 32.80
CA ILE A 5 -21.21 49.24 32.40
C ILE A 5 -21.41 49.35 30.87
N LYS A 6 -20.76 50.32 30.22
CA LYS A 6 -20.88 50.55 28.77
C LYS A 6 -20.17 49.47 27.94
N VAL A 7 -19.01 49.00 28.39
CA VAL A 7 -18.25 47.92 27.74
C VAL A 7 -18.95 46.57 27.96
N TYR A 8 -19.40 46.29 29.19
CA TYR A 8 -20.07 45.03 29.53
C TYR A 8 -21.45 44.94 28.86
N GLY A 9 -22.19 46.05 28.73
CA GLY A 9 -23.47 46.05 28.01
C GLY A 9 -23.31 45.71 26.53
N LYS A 10 -22.26 46.21 25.87
CA LYS A 10 -21.96 45.90 24.47
C LYS A 10 -21.54 44.43 24.28
N THR A 11 -20.70 43.90 25.15
CA THR A 11 -20.24 42.50 25.06
C THR A 11 -21.38 41.52 25.36
N ILE A 12 -22.23 41.81 26.34
CA ILE A 12 -23.42 40.99 26.66
C ILE A 12 -24.41 41.00 25.50
N LEU A 13 -24.70 42.17 24.93
CA LEU A 13 -25.59 42.26 23.75
C LEU A 13 -25.03 41.46 22.57
N GLN A 14 -23.73 41.58 22.30
CA GLN A 14 -23.07 40.83 21.24
C GLN A 14 -23.13 39.32 21.49
N ALA A 15 -22.95 38.86 22.74
CA ALA A 15 -23.06 37.45 23.09
C ALA A 15 -24.49 36.93 22.87
N ILE A 16 -25.52 37.70 23.23
CA ILE A 16 -26.93 37.32 23.00
C ILE A 16 -27.22 37.22 21.49
N ILE A 17 -26.74 38.16 20.69
CA ILE A 17 -26.90 38.13 19.23
C ILE A 17 -26.21 36.89 18.66
N LEU A 18 -24.99 36.58 19.09
CA LEU A 18 -24.25 35.40 18.63
C LEU A 18 -25.00 34.10 18.97
N VAL A 19 -25.51 33.99 20.21
CA VAL A 19 -26.30 32.83 20.65
C VAL A 19 -27.60 32.71 19.84
N GLY A 20 -28.27 33.83 19.57
CA GLY A 20 -29.49 33.85 18.75
C GLY A 20 -29.23 33.41 17.31
N VAL A 21 -28.14 33.89 16.70
CA VAL A 21 -27.72 33.47 15.35
C VAL A 21 -27.37 31.99 15.32
N MET A 22 -26.61 31.50 16.31
CA MET A 22 -26.29 30.08 16.43
C MET A 22 -27.56 29.24 16.54
N TRP A 23 -28.50 29.63 17.39
CA TRP A 23 -29.78 28.93 17.52
C TRP A 23 -30.57 28.88 16.20
N LEU A 24 -30.59 29.98 15.44
CA LEU A 24 -31.24 30.05 14.13
C LEU A 24 -30.55 29.13 13.11
N VAL A 25 -29.22 29.14 13.04
CA VAL A 25 -28.45 28.29 12.11
C VAL A 25 -28.64 26.79 12.42
N PHE A 26 -28.71 26.41 13.69
CA PHE A 26 -28.87 25.01 14.09
C PHE A 26 -30.32 24.49 14.09
N ARG A 27 -31.34 25.34 14.07
CA ARG A 27 -32.76 24.88 14.11
C ARG A 27 -33.75 25.61 13.21
N GLY A 28 -33.48 26.86 12.86
CA GLY A 28 -34.38 27.71 12.09
C GLY A 28 -34.21 27.60 10.58
N VAL A 29 -33.01 27.26 10.10
CA VAL A 29 -32.75 27.03 8.67
C VAL A 29 -33.39 25.71 8.25
N THR A 30 -34.12 25.69 7.14
CA THR A 30 -34.71 24.48 6.56
C THR A 30 -34.36 24.40 5.08
N ASP A 31 -33.97 23.22 4.58
CA ASP A 31 -33.72 23.02 3.15
C ASP A 31 -34.98 22.63 2.37
N GLU A 32 -34.86 22.49 1.05
CA GLU A 32 -35.96 22.10 0.16
C GLU A 32 -36.50 20.69 0.43
N ASN A 33 -35.71 19.86 1.11
CA ASN A 33 -36.05 18.49 1.50
C ASN A 33 -36.71 18.42 2.90
N GLY A 34 -36.84 19.55 3.59
CA GLY A 34 -37.45 19.65 4.92
C GLY A 34 -36.51 19.37 6.10
N ASN A 35 -35.21 19.19 5.87
CA ASN A 35 -34.21 19.01 6.92
C ASN A 35 -33.99 20.31 7.69
N LYS A 36 -33.89 20.25 9.03
CA LYS A 36 -33.84 21.46 9.87
C LYS A 36 -32.48 21.62 10.53
N GLY A 37 -31.87 22.77 10.27
CA GLY A 37 -30.55 23.14 10.76
C GLY A 37 -29.42 22.57 9.92
N ILE A 38 -28.27 23.22 9.98
CA ILE A 38 -27.12 22.89 9.13
C ILE A 38 -26.61 21.45 9.29
N VAL A 39 -26.74 20.85 10.48
CA VAL A 39 -26.23 19.50 10.74
C VAL A 39 -27.03 18.46 9.96
N GLU A 40 -28.36 18.54 10.01
CA GLU A 40 -29.23 17.61 9.28
C GLU A 40 -29.09 17.81 7.78
N ILE A 41 -29.07 19.07 7.32
CA ILE A 41 -28.89 19.41 5.91
C ILE A 41 -27.59 18.82 5.38
N VAL A 42 -26.45 19.06 6.05
CA VAL A 42 -25.16 18.50 5.62
C VAL A 42 -25.19 16.98 5.66
N SER A 43 -25.75 16.37 6.71
CA SER A 43 -25.83 14.91 6.82
C SER A 43 -26.72 14.26 5.74
N GLY A 44 -27.76 14.95 5.27
CA GLY A 44 -28.63 14.48 4.19
C GLY A 44 -27.97 14.55 2.81
N HIS A 45 -26.94 15.39 2.65
CA HIS A 45 -26.13 15.49 1.43
C HIS A 45 -24.85 14.67 1.48
N MET A 46 -24.52 14.05 2.62
CA MET A 46 -23.43 13.10 2.70
C MET A 46 -23.90 11.79 2.07
N ASP A 47 -23.25 11.39 0.98
CA ASP A 47 -23.40 10.04 0.47
C ASP A 47 -23.04 9.05 1.57
N ARG A 48 -24.05 8.32 2.05
CA ARG A 48 -23.80 7.19 2.95
C ARG A 48 -23.17 6.09 2.11
N GLN A 49 -21.85 5.96 2.20
CA GLN A 49 -21.19 4.73 1.82
C GLN A 49 -21.73 3.63 2.73
N THR A 50 -22.66 2.84 2.19
CA THR A 50 -23.10 1.62 2.86
C THR A 50 -21.97 0.63 2.61
N GLU A 51 -21.14 0.38 3.62
CA GLU A 51 -20.13 -0.68 3.56
C GLU A 51 -20.86 -1.99 3.23
N ASN A 52 -20.53 -2.57 2.09
CA ASN A 52 -21.12 -3.83 1.66
C ASN A 52 -20.45 -4.95 2.47
N PRO A 53 -21.19 -5.79 3.20
CA PRO A 53 -20.60 -6.93 3.92
C PRO A 53 -19.74 -7.84 3.02
N ALA A 54 -20.03 -7.91 1.72
CA ALA A 54 -19.23 -8.66 0.76
C ALA A 54 -17.81 -8.09 0.56
N ASP A 55 -17.60 -6.80 0.84
CA ASP A 55 -16.28 -6.17 0.76
C ASP A 55 -15.36 -6.68 1.88
N PHE A 56 -15.92 -6.99 3.05
CA PHE A 56 -15.19 -7.60 4.16
C PHE A 56 -14.81 -9.05 3.88
N GLU A 57 -15.73 -9.84 3.31
CA GLU A 57 -15.44 -11.23 2.92
C GLU A 57 -14.33 -11.27 1.87
N THR A 58 -14.45 -10.44 0.83
CA THR A 58 -13.42 -10.31 -0.21
C THR A 58 -12.08 -9.88 0.38
N PHE A 59 -12.07 -8.88 1.26
CA PHE A 59 -10.85 -8.44 1.94
C PHE A 59 -10.22 -9.55 2.79
N TYR A 60 -11.04 -10.30 3.53
CA TYR A 60 -10.57 -11.40 4.35
C TYR A 60 -9.94 -12.50 3.48
N GLU A 61 -10.61 -12.92 2.41
CA GLU A 61 -10.08 -13.89 1.46
C GLU A 61 -8.76 -13.42 0.83
N GLU A 62 -8.69 -12.18 0.34
CA GLU A 62 -7.47 -11.61 -0.23
C GLU A 62 -6.33 -11.51 0.79
N SER A 63 -6.63 -11.28 2.07
CA SER A 63 -5.63 -11.21 3.14
C SER A 63 -4.98 -12.56 3.45
N GLN A 64 -5.64 -13.68 3.13
CA GLN A 64 -5.12 -15.03 3.37
C GLN A 64 -4.21 -15.53 2.24
N LYS A 65 -4.26 -14.90 1.05
CA LYS A 65 -3.38 -15.30 -0.06
C LYS A 65 -1.92 -15.00 0.28
N ALA A 66 -1.07 -16.00 0.06
CA ALA A 66 0.35 -15.86 0.29
C ALA A 66 0.99 -14.90 -0.75
N PRO A 67 2.07 -14.18 -0.38
CA PRO A 67 2.88 -13.50 -1.39
C PRO A 67 3.52 -14.54 -2.34
N PRO A 68 3.99 -14.11 -3.52
CA PRO A 68 4.67 -14.97 -4.47
C PRO A 68 5.78 -15.82 -3.86
N HIS A 69 6.16 -16.92 -4.50
CA HIS A 69 7.32 -17.71 -4.08
C HIS A 69 8.30 -17.99 -5.20
N PHE A 70 9.54 -18.27 -4.81
CA PHE A 70 10.63 -18.64 -5.70
C PHE A 70 10.97 -20.10 -5.50
N GLU A 71 11.35 -20.77 -6.58
CA GLU A 71 11.95 -22.10 -6.56
C GLU A 71 13.14 -22.12 -7.51
N THR A 72 14.12 -22.95 -7.16
CA THR A 72 15.32 -23.16 -7.95
C THR A 72 15.04 -24.21 -9.02
N ALA A 73 15.18 -23.82 -10.29
CA ALA A 73 15.05 -24.74 -11.43
C ALA A 73 16.29 -25.64 -11.59
N ILE A 74 17.43 -25.24 -11.02
CA ILE A 74 18.69 -25.98 -11.09
C ILE A 74 18.81 -27.03 -9.99
N THR A 75 19.26 -28.23 -10.37
CA THR A 75 19.68 -29.28 -9.44
C THR A 75 21.20 -29.42 -9.47
N GLY A 76 21.89 -28.91 -8.46
CA GLY A 76 23.34 -29.05 -8.30
C GLY A 76 24.13 -27.78 -8.65
N TYR A 77 25.31 -27.97 -9.24
CA TYR A 77 26.25 -26.89 -9.57
C TYR A 77 26.07 -26.43 -11.01
N LEU A 78 26.12 -25.11 -11.23
CA LEU A 78 26.23 -24.55 -12.56
C LEU A 78 27.69 -24.55 -13.03
N LYS A 79 27.90 -24.58 -14.34
CA LYS A 79 29.21 -24.33 -14.92
C LYS A 79 29.44 -22.85 -15.14
N ILE A 80 30.70 -22.43 -15.23
CA ILE A 80 31.09 -21.11 -15.72
C ILE A 80 30.42 -20.85 -17.09
N GLY A 81 29.82 -19.67 -17.24
CA GLY A 81 29.08 -19.29 -18.44
C GLY A 81 27.97 -18.28 -18.18
N THR A 82 27.27 -17.91 -19.25
CA THR A 82 26.12 -17.00 -19.23
C THR A 82 24.80 -17.77 -19.26
N TYR A 83 23.86 -17.41 -18.39
CA TYR A 83 22.57 -18.08 -18.24
C TYR A 83 21.41 -17.10 -18.30
N GLN A 84 20.21 -17.59 -18.61
CA GLN A 84 18.99 -16.82 -18.44
C GLN A 84 18.41 -17.05 -17.04
N MET A 85 17.71 -16.04 -16.51
CA MET A 85 17.10 -16.11 -15.17
C MET A 85 16.16 -17.31 -15.05
N THR A 86 15.33 -17.54 -16.08
CA THR A 86 14.32 -18.61 -16.15
C THR A 86 14.92 -20.02 -16.10
N ASP A 87 16.20 -20.17 -16.43
CA ASP A 87 16.90 -21.45 -16.40
C ASP A 87 17.36 -21.80 -14.97
N ILE A 88 17.41 -20.82 -14.07
CA ILE A 88 18.00 -20.93 -12.74
C ILE A 88 16.94 -20.81 -11.65
N ILE A 89 16.10 -19.79 -11.75
CA ILE A 89 15.09 -19.44 -10.74
C ILE A 89 13.77 -19.22 -11.46
N LYS A 90 12.72 -19.75 -10.87
CA LYS A 90 11.34 -19.52 -11.28
C LYS A 90 10.55 -18.94 -10.11
N ALA A 91 9.46 -18.25 -10.44
CA ALA A 91 8.57 -17.63 -9.48
C ALA A 91 7.13 -17.96 -9.81
N TRP A 92 6.30 -18.09 -8.79
CA TRP A 92 4.88 -18.40 -8.91
C TRP A 92 4.05 -17.50 -8.00
N ASP A 93 2.85 -17.18 -8.45
CA ASP A 93 1.83 -16.58 -7.60
C ASP A 93 1.11 -17.64 -6.75
N TYR A 94 0.21 -17.19 -5.88
CA TYR A 94 -0.61 -18.08 -5.05
C TYR A 94 -1.45 -19.10 -5.86
N ALA A 95 -1.78 -18.78 -7.12
CA ALA A 95 -2.54 -19.64 -8.01
C ALA A 95 -1.66 -20.51 -8.92
N GLU A 96 -0.36 -20.61 -8.63
CA GLU A 96 0.64 -21.38 -9.38
C GLU A 96 0.84 -20.92 -10.83
N ASN A 97 0.53 -19.66 -11.14
CA ASN A 97 0.91 -19.06 -12.42
C ASN A 97 2.37 -18.59 -12.35
N GLU A 98 3.14 -18.90 -13.40
CA GLU A 98 4.54 -18.49 -13.49
C GLU A 98 4.64 -16.96 -13.64
N LEU A 99 5.43 -16.32 -12.78
CA LEU A 99 5.64 -14.88 -12.72
C LEU A 99 6.97 -14.46 -13.35
N GLN A 100 7.01 -13.22 -13.83
CA GLN A 100 8.26 -12.63 -14.29
C GLN A 100 9.16 -12.28 -13.10
N ILE A 101 10.45 -12.58 -13.24
CA ILE A 101 11.49 -12.26 -12.25
C ILE A 101 12.32 -11.08 -12.75
N GLN A 102 12.54 -10.13 -11.85
CA GLN A 102 13.46 -9.02 -12.03
C GLN A 102 14.78 -9.32 -11.31
N LEU A 103 15.88 -9.24 -12.04
CA LEU A 103 17.22 -9.34 -11.47
C LEU A 103 17.62 -8.00 -10.89
N MET A 104 18.02 -8.00 -9.61
CA MET A 104 18.32 -6.78 -8.88
C MET A 104 19.80 -6.58 -8.66
N LYS A 105 20.50 -7.65 -8.30
CA LYS A 105 21.92 -7.61 -7.99
C LYS A 105 22.52 -9.00 -8.13
N VAL A 106 23.75 -9.05 -8.62
CA VAL A 106 24.56 -10.27 -8.60
C VAL A 106 25.89 -9.91 -7.92
N ILE A 107 26.30 -10.71 -6.94
CA ILE A 107 27.57 -10.56 -6.24
C ILE A 107 28.39 -11.82 -6.51
N SER A 108 29.59 -11.63 -7.05
CA SER A 108 30.53 -12.72 -7.29
C SER A 108 31.22 -13.20 -6.01
N PRO A 109 31.85 -14.39 -6.04
CA PRO A 109 32.49 -14.97 -4.85
C PRO A 109 33.59 -14.09 -4.22
N ASP A 110 34.21 -13.23 -5.01
CA ASP A 110 35.23 -12.25 -4.58
C ASP A 110 34.63 -10.93 -4.05
N GLY A 111 33.30 -10.79 -4.08
CA GLY A 111 32.57 -9.61 -3.62
C GLY A 111 32.30 -8.54 -4.69
N THR A 112 32.68 -8.78 -5.95
CA THR A 112 32.40 -7.84 -7.05
C THR A 112 30.91 -7.81 -7.38
N VAL A 113 30.35 -6.62 -7.59
CA VAL A 113 28.94 -6.47 -8.02
C VAL A 113 28.88 -6.51 -9.53
N LEU A 114 28.14 -7.47 -10.09
CA LEU A 114 27.90 -7.59 -11.53
C LEU A 114 26.59 -6.87 -11.90
N GLU A 115 26.62 -6.03 -12.93
CA GLU A 115 25.47 -5.23 -13.38
C GLU A 115 24.43 -6.09 -14.10
N ASN A 116 23.50 -6.67 -13.32
CA ASN A 116 22.29 -7.35 -13.79
C ASN A 116 22.52 -8.37 -14.93
N LYS A 117 23.65 -9.09 -14.85
CA LYS A 117 23.98 -10.17 -15.78
C LYS A 117 24.31 -11.41 -14.98
N LEU A 118 23.71 -12.53 -15.38
CA LEU A 118 24.04 -13.87 -14.90
C LEU A 118 25.18 -14.42 -15.75
N ASP A 119 26.33 -13.74 -15.65
CA ASP A 119 27.56 -14.12 -16.31
C ASP A 119 28.57 -14.59 -15.26
N PHE A 120 28.67 -15.90 -15.09
CA PHE A 120 29.53 -16.50 -14.07
C PHE A 120 30.91 -16.78 -14.68
N GLN A 121 31.91 -16.03 -14.26
CA GLN A 121 33.27 -16.06 -14.84
C GLN A 121 34.29 -16.83 -13.99
N MET A 122 33.94 -17.18 -12.75
CA MET A 122 34.84 -17.90 -11.83
C MET A 122 34.05 -18.89 -10.97
N PRO A 123 34.68 -19.97 -10.48
CA PRO A 123 34.02 -20.90 -9.57
C PRO A 123 33.81 -20.26 -8.19
N GLY A 124 32.75 -20.68 -7.51
CA GLY A 124 32.37 -20.21 -6.17
C GLY A 124 30.87 -20.00 -6.03
N VAL A 125 30.45 -19.42 -4.91
CA VAL A 125 29.03 -19.14 -4.64
C VAL A 125 28.73 -17.69 -4.98
N TYR A 126 27.83 -17.49 -5.94
CA TYR A 126 27.30 -16.17 -6.29
C TYR A 126 26.04 -15.88 -5.49
N GLU A 127 25.89 -14.65 -5.01
CA GLU A 127 24.64 -14.19 -4.41
C GLU A 127 23.82 -13.44 -5.45
N VAL A 128 22.62 -13.94 -5.76
CA VAL A 128 21.71 -13.36 -6.74
C VAL A 128 20.48 -12.83 -6.04
N SER A 129 20.33 -11.50 -6.00
CA SER A 129 19.14 -10.84 -5.49
C SER A 129 18.09 -10.71 -6.61
N VAL A 130 16.89 -11.19 -6.32
CA VAL A 130 15.76 -11.20 -7.24
C VAL A 130 14.52 -10.60 -6.61
N MET A 131 13.64 -10.07 -7.46
CA MET A 131 12.33 -9.54 -7.09
C MET A 131 11.28 -10.09 -8.05
N THR A 132 10.08 -10.33 -7.54
CA THR A 132 8.89 -10.58 -8.36
C THR A 132 7.68 -9.88 -7.75
N GLU A 133 6.67 -9.61 -8.59
CA GLU A 133 5.41 -8.97 -8.23
C GLU A 133 4.29 -9.75 -8.93
N ASP A 134 3.22 -10.08 -8.19
CA ASP A 134 2.03 -10.70 -8.77
C ASP A 134 1.04 -9.66 -9.33
N HIS A 135 -0.05 -10.17 -9.90
CA HIS A 135 -1.12 -9.34 -10.48
C HIS A 135 -1.86 -8.48 -9.44
N ASP A 136 -1.76 -8.83 -8.16
CA ASP A 136 -2.38 -8.13 -7.02
C ASP A 136 -1.37 -7.18 -6.34
N ASN A 137 -0.23 -6.88 -6.99
CA ASN A 137 0.84 -6.02 -6.48
C ASN A 137 1.51 -6.54 -5.20
N ARG A 138 1.43 -7.83 -4.89
CA ARG A 138 2.21 -8.43 -3.80
C ARG A 138 3.63 -8.66 -4.27
N VAL A 139 4.59 -8.01 -3.62
CA VAL A 139 6.00 -8.07 -3.98
C VAL A 139 6.75 -9.05 -3.08
N ARG A 140 7.70 -9.80 -3.65
CA ARG A 140 8.67 -10.56 -2.87
C ARG A 140 10.09 -10.39 -3.35
N TYR A 141 11.00 -10.30 -2.39
CA TYR A 141 12.45 -10.27 -2.58
C TYR A 141 13.08 -11.57 -2.07
N ALA A 142 14.10 -12.05 -2.76
CA ALA A 142 14.92 -13.17 -2.30
C ALA A 142 16.38 -12.99 -2.68
N VAL A 143 17.26 -13.61 -1.89
CA VAL A 143 18.67 -13.81 -2.23
C VAL A 143 18.87 -15.30 -2.44
N VAL A 144 19.33 -15.67 -3.63
CA VAL A 144 19.58 -17.06 -4.02
C VAL A 144 21.08 -17.26 -4.16
N ASN A 145 21.61 -18.26 -3.45
CA ASN A 145 23.00 -18.63 -3.51
C ASN A 145 23.21 -19.65 -4.62
N ILE A 146 23.96 -19.28 -5.66
CA ILE A 146 24.19 -20.12 -6.83
C ILE A 146 25.63 -20.65 -6.77
N PRO A 147 25.83 -21.96 -6.55
CA PRO A 147 27.15 -22.54 -6.57
C PRO A 147 27.57 -22.85 -8.03
N VAL A 148 28.71 -22.31 -8.43
CA VAL A 148 29.31 -22.43 -9.77
C VAL A 148 30.64 -23.17 -9.69
N ASN A 149 30.88 -24.09 -10.64
CA ASN A 149 32.10 -24.86 -10.78
C ASN A 149 32.61 -24.86 -12.24
N GLU A 150 33.79 -25.43 -12.49
CA GLU A 150 34.39 -25.57 -13.84
C GLU A 150 33.62 -26.52 -14.78
#